data_AF-A0A503I2Y6-F1
#
_entry.id   AF-A0A503I2Y6-F1
#
_cell.length_a   1.000
_cell.length_b   1.000
_cell.length_c   1.000
_cell.angle_alpha   90.00
_cell.angle_beta   90.00
_cell.angle_gamma   90.00
#
_symmetry.space_group_name_H-M   'P 1'
#
loop_
_entity.id
_entity.type
_entity.pdbx_description
1 polymer ?
#
loop_
_entity_poly.entity_id
_entity_poly.type
_entity_poly.pdbx_seq_one_letter_code
_entity_poly.pdbx_strand_id
1 'polypeptide(L)'
;MADDAKDDNNAPTGAWGSIWSALQFLTKLAATLIAALALIGFFVPPLGKLVSVVSAWRFGASGYVYYGVGANGAPSGGGQLFVLRPGPVNFGDINWGERLQAVSSHQFRETPSLTSRAMFELNKGDCVVVLGKDNEIKDSARLGEAASGGWLYVATIACGLFK
;
A
#
# COMPACT_ATOMS: atom_id res chain seq x y z
N MET A 1 -21.98 52.33 10.14
CA MET A 1 -22.48 50.95 10.18
C MET A 1 -21.25 50.06 10.27
N ALA A 2 -20.83 49.77 11.51
CA ALA A 2 -19.77 48.82 11.81
C ALA A 2 -20.47 47.78 12.68
N ASP A 3 -20.90 46.68 12.06
CA ASP A 3 -21.45 45.55 12.79
C ASP A 3 -20.28 44.67 13.21
N ASP A 4 -20.18 44.49 14.52
CA ASP A 4 -19.15 43.77 15.24
C ASP A 4 -18.94 42.35 14.68
N ALA A 5 -17.71 42.08 14.25
CA ALA A 5 -17.24 40.73 14.04
C ALA A 5 -17.21 40.02 15.41
N LYS A 6 -18.13 39.07 15.59
CA LYS A 6 -18.23 38.22 16.77
C LYS A 6 -16.94 37.41 16.91
N ASP A 7 -16.14 37.74 17.90
CA ASP A 7 -14.89 37.07 18.21
C ASP A 7 -15.19 35.75 18.95
N ASP A 8 -15.21 34.65 18.19
CA ASP A 8 -15.50 33.29 18.66
C ASP A 8 -14.37 32.69 19.53
N ASN A 9 -13.35 33.48 19.90
CA ASN A 9 -12.23 33.04 20.71
C ASN A 9 -12.47 33.09 22.24
N ASN A 10 -13.61 33.60 22.70
CA ASN A 10 -13.87 33.70 24.13
C ASN A 10 -14.41 32.39 24.71
N ALA A 11 -13.63 31.78 25.61
CA ALA A 11 -14.00 30.56 26.29
C ALA A 11 -15.27 30.75 27.15
N PRO A 12 -16.22 29.80 27.13
CA PRO A 12 -17.41 29.87 27.98
C PRO A 12 -17.01 29.82 29.45
N THR A 13 -17.56 30.69 30.30
CA THR A 13 -17.22 30.75 31.73
C THR A 13 -17.98 29.69 32.55
N GLY A 14 -17.28 29.00 33.47
CA GLY A 14 -17.84 27.97 34.35
C GLY A 14 -17.28 26.55 34.09
N ALA A 15 -17.89 25.51 34.68
CA ALA A 15 -17.49 24.11 34.52
C ALA A 15 -17.49 23.62 33.05
N TRP A 16 -18.25 24.30 32.17
CA TRP A 16 -18.24 24.09 30.73
C TRP A 16 -16.98 24.65 30.05
N GLY A 17 -16.37 25.70 30.59
CA GLY A 17 -15.12 26.26 30.11
C GLY A 17 -13.93 25.35 30.34
N SER A 18 -13.87 24.66 31.48
CA SER A 18 -12.80 23.69 31.75
C SER A 18 -12.90 22.45 30.85
N ILE A 19 -14.13 21.99 30.56
CA ILE A 19 -14.36 20.88 29.63
C ILE A 19 -13.99 21.29 28.20
N TRP A 20 -14.40 22.48 27.75
CA TRP A 20 -14.09 22.97 26.41
C TRP A 20 -12.59 23.21 26.20
N SER A 21 -11.91 23.79 27.20
CA SER A 21 -10.45 23.96 27.17
C SER A 21 -9.69 22.64 27.22
N ALA A 22 -10.16 21.64 27.99
CA ALA A 22 -9.61 20.28 27.94
C ALA A 22 -9.79 19.64 26.55
N LEU A 23 -10.95 19.82 25.92
CA LEU A 23 -11.21 19.33 24.56
C LEU A 23 -10.30 20.00 23.52
N GLN A 24 -10.11 21.31 23.63
CA GLN A 24 -9.19 22.06 22.77
C GLN A 24 -7.74 21.65 22.99
N PHE A 25 -7.34 21.38 24.23
CA PHE A 25 -6.00 20.90 24.53
C PHE A 25 -5.78 19.50 23.92
N LEU A 26 -6.73 18.58 24.10
CA LEU A 26 -6.66 17.22 23.53
C LEU A 26 -6.65 17.24 22.00
N THR A 27 -7.48 18.07 21.36
CA THR A 27 -7.51 18.20 19.89
C THR A 27 -6.23 18.83 19.35
N LYS A 28 -5.68 19.85 20.01
CA LYS A 28 -4.38 20.41 19.65
C LYS A 28 -3.28 19.37 19.80
N LEU A 29 -3.24 18.63 20.91
CA LEU A 29 -2.24 17.59 21.17
C LEU A 29 -2.34 16.47 20.13
N ALA A 30 -3.55 16.02 19.81
CA ALA A 30 -3.77 15.04 18.75
C ALA A 30 -3.30 15.57 17.38
N ALA A 31 -3.61 16.83 17.04
CA ALA A 31 -3.17 17.44 15.80
C ALA A 31 -1.64 17.58 15.71
N THR A 32 -0.95 17.99 16.79
CA THR A 32 0.52 18.03 16.81
C THR A 32 1.12 16.64 16.72
N LEU A 33 0.52 15.64 17.35
CA LEU A 33 1.02 14.26 17.32
C LEU A 33 0.86 13.65 15.93
N ILE A 34 -0.27 13.90 15.25
CA ILE A 34 -0.49 13.51 13.85
C ILE A 34 0.51 14.22 12.94
N ALA A 35 0.71 15.53 13.10
CA ALA A 35 1.67 16.30 12.30
C ALA A 35 3.12 15.81 12.51
N ALA A 36 3.51 15.53 13.76
CA ALA A 36 4.82 14.98 14.08
C ALA A 36 5.01 13.58 13.48
N LEU A 37 4.00 12.70 13.56
CA LEU A 37 4.06 11.38 12.94
C LEU A 37 4.13 11.45 11.41
N ALA A 38 3.42 12.41 10.79
CA ALA A 38 3.50 12.63 9.35
C ALA A 38 4.90 13.10 8.92
N LEU A 39 5.51 14.00 9.68
CA LEU A 39 6.89 14.45 9.44
C LEU A 39 7.91 13.32 9.65
N ILE A 40 7.78 12.55 10.74
CA ILE A 40 8.68 11.43 11.01
C ILE A 40 8.52 10.33 9.94
N GLY A 41 7.29 10.04 9.50
CA GLY A 41 7.02 9.09 8.42
C GLY A 41 7.62 9.51 7.07
N PHE A 42 7.80 10.81 6.84
CA PHE A 42 8.47 11.34 5.66
C PHE A 42 10.00 11.13 5.73
N PHE A 43 10.61 11.31 6.90
CA PHE A 43 12.08 11.22 7.06
C PHE A 43 12.59 9.81 7.44
N VAL A 44 11.71 8.90 7.84
CA VAL A 44 12.06 7.53 8.22
C VAL A 44 11.42 6.53 7.24
N PRO A 45 12.15 6.08 6.20
CA PRO A 45 11.65 5.18 5.17
C PRO A 45 10.91 3.91 5.65
N PRO A 46 11.35 3.21 6.73
CA PRO A 46 10.63 2.03 7.20
C PRO A 46 9.25 2.33 7.79
N LEU A 47 9.03 3.51 8.39
CA LEU A 47 7.73 3.92 8.88
C LEU A 47 6.76 4.23 7.73
N GLY A 48 7.25 4.86 6.66
CA GLY A 48 6.48 5.06 5.43
C GLY A 48 5.99 3.75 4.81
N LYS A 49 6.80 2.69 4.81
CA LYS A 49 6.40 1.35 4.34
C LYS A 49 5.30 0.75 5.21
N LEU A 50 5.43 0.81 6.54
CA LEU A 50 4.42 0.29 7.47
C LEU A 50 3.06 0.99 7.26
N VAL A 51 3.03 2.32 7.22
CA VAL A 51 1.79 3.09 6.99
C VAL A 51 1.19 2.74 5.63
N SER A 52 2.03 2.63 4.60
CA SER A 52 1.64 2.23 3.25
C SER A 52 0.98 0.85 3.22
N VAL A 53 1.55 -0.13 3.93
CA VAL A 53 0.97 -1.48 3.99
C VAL A 53 -0.32 -1.50 4.79
N VAL A 54 -0.35 -0.89 5.98
CA VAL A 54 -1.55 -0.86 6.83
C VAL A 54 -2.70 -0.17 6.11
N SER A 55 -2.44 0.96 5.45
CA SER A 55 -3.44 1.67 4.65
C SER A 55 -3.94 0.83 3.48
N ALA A 56 -3.04 0.23 2.70
CA ALA A 56 -3.41 -0.62 1.57
C ALA A 56 -4.20 -1.87 2.01
N TRP A 57 -3.82 -2.50 3.13
CA TRP A 57 -4.55 -3.63 3.68
C TRP A 57 -5.95 -3.24 4.18
N ARG A 58 -6.11 -2.04 4.76
CA ARG A 58 -7.37 -1.57 5.32
C ARG A 58 -8.35 -1.04 4.25
N PHE A 59 -7.82 -0.39 3.22
CA PHE A 59 -8.62 0.38 2.25
C PHE A 59 -8.47 -0.09 0.80
N GLY A 60 -7.42 -0.85 0.49
CA GLY A 60 -7.21 -1.44 -0.82
C GLY A 60 -7.91 -2.78 -0.98
N ALA A 61 -8.13 -3.19 -2.24
CA ALA A 61 -8.53 -4.56 -2.55
C ALA A 61 -7.31 -5.48 -2.36
N SER A 62 -7.47 -6.54 -1.57
CA SER A 62 -6.44 -7.54 -1.32
C SER A 62 -6.74 -8.86 -2.01
N GLY A 63 -5.72 -9.51 -2.54
CA GLY A 63 -5.85 -10.81 -3.20
C GLY A 63 -4.52 -11.40 -3.61
N TYR A 64 -4.59 -12.60 -4.16
CA TYR A 64 -3.46 -13.30 -4.74
C TYR A 64 -3.27 -12.91 -6.20
N VAL A 65 -2.02 -12.68 -6.55
CA VAL A 65 -1.59 -12.35 -7.91
C VAL A 65 -0.38 -13.19 -8.25
N TYR A 66 -0.30 -13.63 -9.50
CA TYR A 66 0.86 -14.36 -9.97
C TYR A 66 1.98 -13.39 -10.33
N TYR A 67 3.18 -13.68 -9.84
CA TYR A 67 4.42 -13.00 -10.20
C TYR A 67 5.31 -13.95 -10.99
N GLY A 68 5.90 -13.48 -12.07
CA GLY A 68 6.71 -14.28 -12.97
C GLY A 68 7.72 -13.39 -13.69
N VAL A 69 8.99 -13.77 -13.62
CA VAL A 69 10.09 -13.06 -14.28
C VAL A 69 10.96 -14.02 -15.07
N GLY A 70 11.42 -13.56 -16.23
CA GLY A 70 12.38 -14.26 -17.07
C GLY A 70 13.80 -14.17 -16.51
N ALA A 71 14.74 -14.88 -17.14
CA ALA A 71 16.14 -14.94 -16.69
C ALA A 71 16.86 -13.58 -16.70
N ASN A 72 16.36 -12.62 -17.49
CA ASN A 72 16.83 -11.25 -17.56
C ASN A 72 16.13 -10.31 -16.54
N GLY A 73 15.27 -10.83 -15.68
CA GLY A 73 14.43 -10.05 -14.75
C GLY A 73 13.28 -9.30 -15.41
N ALA A 74 13.07 -9.48 -16.71
CA ALA A 74 11.89 -8.92 -17.36
C ALA A 74 10.63 -9.68 -16.91
N PRO A 75 9.49 -9.01 -16.76
CA PRO A 75 8.21 -9.68 -16.53
C PRO A 75 7.96 -10.71 -17.63
N SER A 76 7.59 -11.94 -17.25
CA SER A 76 7.33 -12.99 -18.24
C SER A 76 6.17 -13.89 -17.86
N GLY A 77 5.61 -14.55 -18.88
CA GLY A 77 4.47 -15.45 -18.74
C GLY A 77 3.22 -14.76 -18.17
N GLY A 78 2.59 -15.40 -17.19
CA GLY A 78 1.35 -14.92 -16.56
C GLY A 78 1.55 -13.83 -15.51
N GLY A 79 2.79 -13.47 -15.16
CA GLY A 79 3.09 -12.62 -14.01
C GLY A 79 3.49 -11.22 -14.42
N GLN A 80 2.50 -10.37 -14.64
CA GLN A 80 2.67 -9.06 -15.25
C GLN A 80 2.92 -7.96 -14.22
N LEU A 81 3.71 -8.25 -13.19
CA LEU A 81 4.05 -7.31 -12.13
C LEU A 81 5.53 -7.01 -12.18
N PHE A 82 5.88 -5.72 -12.12
CA PHE A 82 7.24 -5.23 -12.07
C PHE A 82 7.54 -4.67 -10.68
N VAL A 83 8.60 -5.14 -10.03
CA VAL A 83 9.03 -4.61 -8.72
C VAL A 83 9.64 -3.23 -8.94
N LEU A 84 9.17 -2.23 -8.21
CA LEU A 84 9.70 -0.85 -8.28
C LEU A 84 11.02 -0.73 -7.49
N ARG A 85 12.04 -1.46 -7.94
CA ARG A 85 13.40 -1.49 -7.39
C ARG A 85 14.42 -1.54 -8.55
N PRO A 86 15.59 -0.92 -8.43
CA PRO A 86 16.67 -1.11 -9.41
C PRO A 86 17.18 -2.56 -9.44
N GLY A 87 17.28 -3.13 -10.65
CA GLY A 87 17.86 -4.44 -10.92
C GLY A 87 16.84 -5.57 -11.12
N PRO A 88 17.28 -6.74 -11.62
CA PRO A 88 16.43 -7.93 -11.73
C PRO A 88 16.08 -8.47 -10.33
N VAL A 89 14.81 -8.80 -10.10
CA VAL A 89 14.32 -9.30 -8.80
C VAL A 89 13.62 -10.65 -9.01
N ASN A 90 14.17 -11.71 -8.42
CA ASN A 90 13.53 -13.03 -8.45
C ASN A 90 12.42 -13.10 -7.39
N PHE A 91 11.53 -14.10 -7.51
CA PHE A 91 10.43 -14.29 -6.56
C PHE A 91 10.93 -14.45 -5.11
N GLY A 92 12.02 -15.18 -4.91
CA GLY A 92 12.65 -15.38 -3.61
C GLY A 92 13.07 -14.09 -2.92
N ASP A 93 13.47 -13.08 -3.70
CA ASP A 93 14.04 -11.81 -3.21
C ASP A 93 12.96 -10.76 -2.87
N ILE A 94 11.69 -11.03 -3.21
CA ILE A 94 10.58 -10.15 -2.92
C ILE A 94 10.30 -10.16 -1.42
N ASN A 95 10.21 -8.98 -0.81
CA ASN A 95 9.92 -8.84 0.61
C ASN A 95 8.55 -8.21 0.86
N TRP A 96 8.07 -8.41 2.08
CA TRP A 96 6.90 -7.72 2.60
C TRP A 96 7.05 -6.20 2.49
N GLY A 97 5.97 -5.51 2.11
CA GLY A 97 5.97 -4.06 1.94
C GLY A 97 6.66 -3.56 0.67
N GLU A 98 7.17 -4.45 -0.19
CA GLU A 98 7.63 -4.04 -1.51
C GLU A 98 6.47 -3.60 -2.40
N ARG A 99 6.75 -2.63 -3.27
CA ARG A 99 5.78 -2.12 -4.22
C ARG A 99 6.04 -2.73 -5.58
N LEU A 100 4.97 -3.19 -6.20
CA LEU A 100 4.97 -3.65 -7.58
C LEU A 100 4.01 -2.81 -8.40
N GLN A 101 4.26 -2.75 -9.70
CA GLN A 101 3.38 -2.12 -10.67
C GLN A 101 2.94 -3.15 -11.71
N ALA A 102 1.66 -3.14 -12.04
CA ALA A 102 1.12 -3.93 -13.12
C ALA A 102 1.61 -3.40 -14.48
N VAL A 103 2.22 -4.27 -15.26
CA VAL A 103 2.75 -3.99 -16.60
C VAL A 103 1.66 -4.14 -17.67
N SER A 104 0.63 -4.92 -17.35
CA SER A 104 -0.56 -5.14 -18.16
C SER A 104 -1.70 -5.66 -17.29
N SER A 105 -2.90 -5.79 -17.87
CA SER A 105 -4.08 -6.11 -17.10
C SER A 105 -4.07 -7.55 -16.59
N HIS A 106 -4.29 -7.72 -15.29
CA HIS A 106 -4.23 -9.03 -14.65
C HIS A 106 -5.22 -9.19 -13.50
N GLN A 107 -5.75 -10.40 -13.32
CA GLN A 107 -6.79 -10.66 -12.33
C GLN A 107 -6.21 -10.99 -10.95
N PHE A 108 -6.73 -10.33 -9.92
CA PHE A 108 -6.65 -10.78 -8.55
C PHE A 108 -7.53 -11.99 -8.31
N ARG A 109 -7.03 -12.91 -7.50
CA ARG A 109 -7.74 -14.12 -7.10
C ARG A 109 -7.85 -14.22 -5.60
N GLU A 110 -8.90 -14.91 -5.16
CA GLU A 110 -9.15 -15.13 -3.74
C GLU A 110 -8.12 -16.08 -3.10
N THR A 111 -7.61 -17.04 -3.88
CA THR A 111 -6.64 -18.04 -3.45
C THR A 111 -5.50 -18.19 -4.48
N PRO A 112 -4.32 -18.74 -4.11
CA PRO A 112 -3.16 -18.89 -4.99
C PRO A 112 -3.34 -20.02 -6.03
N SER A 113 -4.38 -19.93 -6.85
CA SER A 113 -4.72 -20.90 -7.88
C SER A 113 -5.28 -20.21 -9.12
N LEU A 114 -4.90 -20.69 -10.30
CA LEU A 114 -5.42 -20.22 -11.59
C LEU A 114 -6.93 -20.49 -11.76
N THR A 115 -7.48 -21.46 -11.02
CA THR A 115 -8.91 -21.80 -11.05
C THR A 115 -9.72 -21.06 -9.99
N SER A 116 -9.05 -20.31 -9.11
CA SER A 116 -9.71 -19.55 -8.07
C SER A 116 -10.55 -18.41 -8.65
N ARG A 117 -11.58 -17.99 -7.90
CA ARG A 117 -12.45 -16.87 -8.28
C ARG A 117 -11.61 -15.61 -8.48
N ALA A 118 -11.79 -14.97 -9.64
CA ALA A 118 -11.28 -13.64 -9.88
C ALA A 118 -12.10 -12.62 -9.08
N MET A 119 -11.42 -11.81 -8.26
CA MET A 119 -12.07 -10.81 -7.42
C MET A 119 -12.06 -9.43 -8.06
N PHE A 120 -10.97 -9.08 -8.73
CA PHE A 120 -10.72 -7.74 -9.27
C PHE A 120 -9.68 -7.82 -10.39
N GLU A 121 -9.62 -6.83 -11.26
CA GLU A 121 -8.64 -6.74 -12.34
C GLU A 121 -7.73 -5.54 -12.10
N LEU A 122 -6.42 -5.79 -11.97
CA LEU A 122 -5.38 -4.77 -12.01
C LEU A 122 -5.24 -4.30 -13.45
N ASN A 123 -5.26 -3.00 -13.68
CA ASN A 123 -4.96 -2.42 -14.97
C ASN A 123 -3.47 -2.12 -15.10
N LYS A 124 -3.00 -1.98 -16.33
CA LYS A 124 -1.65 -1.48 -16.60
C LYS A 124 -1.41 -0.16 -15.86
N GLY A 125 -0.34 -0.11 -15.07
CA GLY A 125 0.08 1.05 -14.30
C GLY A 125 -0.41 1.04 -12.85
N ASP A 126 -1.36 0.17 -12.48
CA ASP A 126 -1.82 0.05 -11.11
C ASP A 126 -0.71 -0.46 -10.20
N CYS A 127 -0.66 0.05 -8.97
CA CYS A 127 0.35 -0.35 -8.00
C CYS A 127 -0.25 -1.22 -6.91
N VAL A 128 0.58 -2.12 -6.43
CA VAL A 128 0.25 -3.04 -5.35
C VAL A 128 1.40 -3.08 -4.35
N VAL A 129 1.09 -3.45 -3.13
CA VAL A 129 2.08 -3.69 -2.07
C VAL A 129 2.01 -5.14 -1.62
N VAL A 130 3.17 -5.76 -1.43
CA VAL A 130 3.27 -7.15 -0.96
C VAL A 130 2.86 -7.23 0.49
N LEU A 131 1.82 -8.02 0.75
CA LEU A 131 1.36 -8.38 2.09
C LEU A 131 1.91 -9.75 2.53
N GLY A 132 2.30 -10.60 1.58
CA GLY A 132 2.86 -11.92 1.87
C GLY A 132 3.29 -12.65 0.61
N LYS A 133 4.01 -13.75 0.80
CA LYS A 133 4.41 -14.68 -0.24
C LYS A 133 3.84 -16.05 0.07
N ASP A 134 3.33 -16.72 -0.96
CA ASP A 134 3.01 -18.13 -0.88
C ASP A 134 4.17 -18.95 -1.48
N ASN A 135 3.89 -20.19 -1.85
CA ASN A 135 4.85 -21.12 -2.42
C ASN A 135 5.37 -20.64 -3.78
N GLU A 136 6.69 -20.58 -3.87
CA GLU A 136 7.39 -20.45 -5.15
C GLU A 136 7.06 -21.65 -6.03
N ILE A 137 6.75 -21.40 -7.29
CA ILE A 137 6.54 -22.44 -8.28
C ILE A 137 7.91 -22.83 -8.83
N LYS A 138 8.35 -24.05 -8.55
CA LYS A 138 9.63 -24.60 -9.06
C LYS A 138 9.46 -25.44 -10.33
N ASP A 139 8.21 -25.79 -10.65
CA ASP A 139 7.89 -26.61 -11.81
C ASP A 139 7.94 -25.76 -13.08
N SER A 140 8.86 -26.11 -13.99
CA SER A 140 9.06 -25.43 -15.27
C SER A 140 7.81 -25.44 -16.15
N ALA A 141 6.99 -26.49 -16.08
CA ALA A 141 5.74 -26.55 -16.84
C ALA A 141 4.71 -25.50 -16.36
N ARG A 142 4.74 -25.16 -15.06
CA ARG A 142 3.85 -24.17 -14.44
C ARG A 142 4.40 -22.76 -14.49
N LEU A 143 5.72 -22.60 -14.60
CA LEU A 143 6.41 -21.33 -14.81
C LEU A 143 6.29 -20.84 -16.27
N GLY A 144 6.12 -21.76 -17.23
CA GLY A 144 6.12 -21.42 -18.65
C GLY A 144 7.47 -20.81 -19.06
N GLU A 145 7.46 -19.56 -19.51
CA GLU A 145 8.67 -18.81 -19.90
C GLU A 145 9.34 -18.05 -18.73
N ALA A 146 8.82 -18.19 -17.51
CA ALA A 146 9.42 -17.58 -16.32
C ALA A 146 10.60 -18.41 -15.79
N ALA A 147 11.69 -17.73 -15.44
CA ALA A 147 12.81 -18.32 -14.72
C ALA A 147 12.54 -18.43 -13.22
N SER A 148 11.73 -17.51 -12.66
CA SER A 148 11.28 -17.54 -11.27
C SER A 148 9.88 -16.95 -11.17
N GLY A 149 9.02 -17.54 -10.34
CA GLY A 149 7.64 -17.10 -10.19
C GLY A 149 6.88 -17.80 -9.08
N GLY A 150 5.77 -17.20 -8.68
CA GLY A 150 4.95 -17.68 -7.57
C GLY A 150 3.78 -16.77 -7.27
N TRP A 151 2.99 -17.14 -6.27
CA TRP A 151 1.86 -16.34 -5.84
C TRP A 151 2.27 -15.35 -4.76
N LEU A 152 1.92 -14.08 -4.98
CA LEU A 152 2.06 -13.03 -4.01
C LEU A 152 0.68 -12.67 -3.47
N TYR A 153 0.57 -12.53 -2.16
CA TYR A 153 -0.58 -11.88 -1.55
C TYR A 153 -0.29 -10.38 -1.49
N VAL A 154 -1.12 -9.59 -2.15
CA VAL A 154 -0.88 -8.14 -2.29
C VAL A 154 -2.15 -7.36 -2.02
N ALA A 155 -2.00 -6.05 -1.80
CA ALA A 155 -3.11 -5.11 -1.78
C ALA A 155 -2.88 -3.94 -2.74
N THR A 156 -3.93 -3.46 -3.38
CA THR A 156 -3.88 -2.27 -4.24
C THR A 156 -3.48 -1.05 -3.44
N ILE A 157 -2.64 -0.21 -4.04
CA ILE A 157 -2.23 1.07 -3.48
C ILE A 157 -2.10 2.11 -4.58
N ALA A 158 -2.31 3.38 -4.24
CA ALA A 158 -1.94 4.47 -5.13
C ALA A 158 -0.42 4.41 -5.41
N CYS A 159 -0.03 4.51 -6.69
CA CYS A 159 1.38 4.49 -7.10
C CYS A 159 2.21 5.63 -6.50
N GLY A 160 1.57 6.69 -5.99
CA GLY A 160 2.24 7.90 -5.55
C GLY A 160 2.93 8.64 -6.71
N LEU A 161 3.75 9.64 -6.37
CA LEU A 161 4.49 10.47 -7.33
C LEU A 161 5.84 9.87 -7.78
N PHE A 162 6.26 8.74 -7.21
CA PHE A 162 7.58 8.17 -7.47
C PHE A 162 7.47 7.15 -8.60
N LYS A 163 7.84 7.60 -9.82
CA LYS A 163 8.18 6.76 -10.97
C LYS A 163 9.68 6.56 -11.04
#